data_AF-A0A8C5ZDZ2-F1
#
_entry.id   AF-A0A8C5ZDZ2-F1
#
_cell.length_a   1.000
_cell.length_b   1.000
_cell.length_c   1.000
_cell.angle_alpha   90.00
_cell.angle_beta   90.00
_cell.angle_gamma   90.00
#
_symmetry.space_group_name_H-M   'P 1'
#
loop_
_entity.id
_entity.type
_entity.pdbx_description
1 polymer ?
#
loop_
_entity_poly.entity_id
_entity_poly.type
_entity_poly.pdbx_seq_one_letter_code
_entity_poly.pdbx_strand_id
1 'polypeptide(L)' 'MEVGKNKCLMKGGKKRANRKVTDAFSKTDWYDMKALAMFNIRNIGKTLVMNTQVTKIASDGLKSHVPEMIFDL' A
#
# COMPACT_ATOMS: atom_id res chain seq x y z
N MET A 1 5.75 49.63 30.72
CA MET A 1 5.85 48.62 29.64
C MET A 1 7.10 47.81 29.91
N GLU A 2 6.95 46.60 30.45
CA GLU A 2 8.04 45.62 30.51
C GLU A 2 7.41 44.24 30.34
N VAL A 3 7.47 43.74 29.11
CA VAL A 3 6.92 42.44 28.72
C VAL A 3 7.97 41.40 29.09
N GLY A 4 7.84 40.83 30.30
CA GLY A 4 8.67 39.72 30.76
C GLY A 4 8.46 38.51 29.85
N LYS A 5 9.49 38.19 29.05
CA LYS A 5 9.54 37.07 28.11
C LYS A 5 9.19 35.76 28.85
N ASN A 6 8.00 35.24 28.57
CA ASN A 6 7.56 33.91 28.96
C ASN A 6 8.52 32.88 28.37
N LYS A 7 9.26 32.19 29.25
CA LYS A 7 10.13 31.06 28.89
C LYS A 7 9.31 30.08 28.05
N CYS A 8 9.74 29.93 26.80
CA CYS A 8 9.22 28.98 25.83
C CYS A 8 9.22 27.56 26.42
N LEU A 9 8.12 27.20 27.08
CA LEU A 9 7.83 25.87 27.57
C LEU A 9 7.16 25.09 26.45
N MET A 10 7.94 24.65 25.45
CA MET A 10 7.66 23.43 24.68
C MET A 10 8.98 22.84 24.13
N LYS A 11 9.92 22.50 25.03
CA LYS A 11 10.86 21.41 24.76
C LYS A 11 10.11 20.10 24.98
N GLY A 12 9.66 19.46 23.90
CA GLY A 12 8.94 18.20 24.00
C GLY A 12 8.29 17.78 22.69
N GLY A 13 9.10 17.63 21.65
CA GLY A 13 8.65 17.02 20.41
C GLY A 13 8.08 15.62 20.67
N LYS A 14 6.76 15.50 20.71
CA LYS A 14 6.07 14.21 20.56
C LYS A 14 4.93 14.32 19.56
N LYS A 15 5.25 14.87 18.38
CA LYS A 15 4.38 14.80 17.20
C LYS A 15 4.53 13.45 16.50
N ARG A 16 4.21 12.35 17.20
CA ARG A 16 4.00 11.02 16.58
C ARG A 16 3.46 9.95 17.54
N ALA A 17 2.67 10.31 18.56
CA ALA A 17 2.22 9.31 19.54
C ALA A 17 1.04 8.43 19.08
N ASN A 18 0.39 8.69 17.94
CA ASN A 18 -0.81 7.92 17.52
C ASN A 18 -0.77 7.53 16.04
N ARG A 19 0.34 6.94 15.57
CA ARG A 19 0.24 6.07 14.40
C ARG A 19 -0.34 4.76 14.89
N LYS A 20 -1.61 4.46 14.55
CA LYS A 20 -2.15 3.12 14.74
C LYS A 20 -1.16 2.16 14.08
N VAL A 21 -0.58 1.27 14.89
CA VAL A 21 0.20 0.13 14.40
C VAL A 21 -0.81 -0.81 13.77
N THR A 22 -1.19 -0.49 12.53
CA THR A 22 -2.06 -1.32 11.73
C THR A 22 -1.14 -2.25 10.95
N ASP A 23 -1.46 -3.54 11.02
CA ASP A 23 -0.75 -4.57 10.30
C ASP A 23 -0.75 -4.28 8.79
N ALA A 24 0.35 -4.59 8.11
CA ALA A 24 0.53 -4.28 6.70
C ALA A 24 -0.43 -5.08 5.82
N PHE A 25 -0.80 -6.30 6.20
CA PHE A 25 -1.71 -7.16 5.45
C PHE A 25 -3.17 -6.76 5.61
N SER A 26 -3.52 -6.03 6.67
CA SER A 26 -4.91 -5.58 6.88
C SER A 26 -5.40 -4.56 5.85
N LYS A 27 -4.50 -4.04 5.00
CA LYS A 27 -4.78 -3.05 3.95
C LYS A 27 -4.60 -3.61 2.56
N THR A 28 -4.38 -4.91 2.45
CA THR A 28 -4.12 -5.56 1.17
C THR A 28 -5.19 -6.59 0.89
N ASP A 29 -5.64 -6.61 -0.36
CA ASP A 29 -6.64 -7.53 -0.87
C ASP A 29 -6.02 -8.50 -1.87
N TRP A 30 -6.66 -9.67 -2.02
CA TRP A 30 -6.26 -10.70 -2.98
C TRP A 30 -7.01 -10.52 -4.30
N TYR A 31 -6.26 -10.53 -5.39
CA TYR A 31 -6.79 -10.49 -6.75
C TYR A 31 -6.38 -11.75 -7.52
N ASP A 32 -7.32 -12.32 -8.28
CA ASP A 32 -7.06 -13.45 -9.17
C ASP A 32 -6.48 -12.94 -10.51
N MET A 33 -5.28 -13.38 -10.86
CA MET A 33 -4.66 -13.07 -12.15
C MET A 33 -4.98 -14.19 -13.15
N LYS A 34 -5.67 -13.81 -14.23
CA LYS A 34 -6.01 -14.71 -15.32
C LYS A 34 -5.15 -14.47 -16.55
N ALA A 35 -4.67 -15.56 -17.13
CA ALA A 35 -3.97 -15.55 -18.41
C ALA A 35 -4.93 -15.33 -19.57
N LEU A 36 -4.37 -14.97 -20.72
CA LEU A 36 -5.11 -14.77 -21.95
C LEU A 36 -5.79 -16.07 -22.41
N ALA A 37 -6.86 -15.95 -23.18
CA ALA A 37 -7.64 -17.10 -23.65
C ALA A 37 -6.87 -18.12 -24.51
N MET A 38 -5.69 -17.74 -25.04
CA MET A 38 -4.81 -18.59 -25.83
C MET A 38 -4.03 -19.62 -25.00
N PHE A 39 -3.95 -19.45 -23.67
CA PHE A 39 -3.30 -20.39 -22.79
C PHE A 39 -4.26 -21.49 -22.33
N ASN A 40 -3.73 -22.71 -22.22
CA ASN A 40 -4.47 -23.85 -21.67
C ASN A 40 -4.71 -23.66 -20.16
N ILE A 41 -3.67 -23.23 -19.42
CA ILE A 41 -3.78 -22.88 -18.01
C ILE A 41 -4.10 -21.38 -17.88
N ARG A 42 -5.29 -21.07 -17.38
CA ARG A 42 -5.76 -19.68 -17.24
C ARG A 42 -5.55 -19.10 -15.86
N ASN A 43 -5.40 -19.92 -14.82
CA ASN A 43 -5.09 -19.43 -13.48
C ASN A 43 -3.59 -19.33 -13.32
N ILE A 44 -3.08 -18.10 -13.27
CA ILE A 44 -1.65 -17.83 -13.05
C ILE A 44 -1.36 -17.82 -11.55
N GLY A 45 -2.32 -17.34 -10.75
CA GLY A 45 -2.22 -17.26 -9.31
C GLY A 45 -3.01 -16.10 -8.73
N LYS A 46 -2.82 -15.87 -7.43
CA LYS A 46 -3.39 -14.73 -6.72
C LYS A 46 -2.30 -13.73 -6.37
N THR A 47 -2.57 -12.46 -6.61
CA THR A 47 -1.66 -11.35 -6.31
C THR A 47 -2.23 -10.51 -5.19
N LEU A 48 -1.36 -10.15 -4.24
CA LEU A 48 -1.71 -9.30 -3.13
C LEU A 48 -1.42 -7.84 -3.50
N VAL A 49 -2.45 -6.99 -3.44
CA VAL A 49 -2.32 -5.56 -3.78
C VAL A 49 -2.94 -4.70 -2.70
N MET A 50 -2.34 -3.54 -2.44
CA MET A 50 -2.88 -2.55 -1.50
C MET A 50 -4.25 -2.06 -1.98
N ASN A 51 -5.20 -1.97 -1.06
CA ASN A 51 -6.47 -1.32 -1.31
C ASN A 51 -6.32 0.15 -1.71
N THR A 52 -7.27 0.65 -2.49
CA THR A 52 -7.27 2.05 -2.93
C THR A 52 -7.37 2.98 -1.73
N GLN A 53 -6.41 3.90 -1.59
CA GLN A 53 -6.36 4.89 -0.52
C GLN A 53 -6.13 6.28 -1.12
N VAL A 54 -7.17 7.12 -1.06
CA VAL A 54 -7.14 8.51 -1.53
C VAL A 54 -6.67 8.59 -2.99
N THR A 55 -5.40 8.92 -3.22
CA THR A 55 -4.78 9.08 -4.55
C THR A 55 -4.10 7.81 -5.04
N LYS A 56 -3.87 6.81 -4.18
CA LYS A 56 -3.26 5.53 -4.56
C LYS A 56 -4.34 4.56 -5.00
N ILE A 57 -4.33 4.18 -6.26
CA ILE A 57 -5.33 3.30 -6.85
C ILE A 57 -4.78 1.89 -6.96
N ALA A 58 -5.53 0.89 -6.49
CA ALA A 58 -5.14 -0.52 -6.56
C ALA A 58 -4.90 -1.01 -8.00
N SER A 59 -5.66 -0.49 -8.97
CA SER A 59 -5.53 -0.87 -10.39
C SER A 59 -4.16 -0.52 -10.98
N ASP A 60 -3.53 0.55 -10.52
CA ASP A 60 -2.24 1.00 -11.06
C ASP A 60 -1.12 0.08 -10.58
N GLY A 61 -1.24 -0.43 -9.35
CA GLY A 61 -0.38 -1.49 -8.83
C GLY A 61 -0.58 -2.83 -9.55
N LEU A 62 -1.81 -3.16 -9.94
CA LEU A 62 -2.10 -4.39 -10.71
C LEU A 62 -1.60 -4.33 -12.15
N LYS A 63 -1.78 -3.19 -12.84
CA LYS A 63 -1.36 -3.02 -14.24
C LYS A 63 0.15 -2.94 -14.42
N SER A 64 0.85 -2.39 -13.43
CA SER A 64 2.32 -2.32 -13.43
C SER A 64 2.98 -3.66 -13.08
N HIS A 65 2.21 -4.63 -12.58
CA HIS A 65 2.72 -5.95 -12.22
C HIS A 65 2.74 -6.87 -13.45
N VAL A 66 3.93 -7.11 -14.00
CA VAL A 66 4.15 -8.06 -15.11
C VAL A 66 4.60 -9.40 -14.53
N PRO A 67 3.73 -10.43 -14.48
CA PRO A 67 4.15 -11.75 -14.05
C PRO A 67 4.99 -12.41 -15.14
N GLU A 68 6.11 -13.02 -14.74
CA GLU A 68 6.86 -13.92 -15.62
C GLU A 68 6.04 -15.20 -15.82
N MET A 69 5.81 -15.58 -17.07
CA MET A 69 5.19 -16.86 -17.43
C MET A 69 6.13 -17.62 -18.35
N ILE A 70 6.43 -18.85 -17.95
CA ILE A 70 7.14 -19.81 -18.81
C ILE A 70 6.09 -20.46 -19.70
N PHE A 71 6.32 -20.39 -21.01
CA PHE A 71 5.50 -21.06 -22.01
C PHE A 71 6.04 -22.48 -22.17
N ASP A 72 5.44 -23.44 -21.47
CA ASP A 72 5.64 -24.85 -21.78
C ASP A 72 4.72 -25.20 -22.96
N LEU A 73 5.32 -25.57 -24.10
CA LEU A 73 4.67 -25.83 -25.38
C LEU A 73 4.41 -27.32 -25.56
#